data_AF-A0A662TZX8-F1
#
_entry.id   AF-A0A662TZX8-F1
#
_cell.length_a   1.000
_cell.length_b   1.000
_cell.length_c   1.000
_cell.angle_alpha   90.00
_cell.angle_beta   90.00
_cell.angle_gamma   90.00
#
_symmetry.space_group_name_H-M   'P 1'
#
loop_
_entity.id
_entity.type
_entity.pdbx_description
1 polymer ?
#
loop_
_entity_poly.entity_id
_entity_poly.type
_entity_poly.pdbx_seq_one_letter_code
_entity_poly.pdbx_strand_id
1 'polypeptide(L)'
;EGLGTLGVYICGTVYGTIWWAFVGSTLGSVLGRVFHPLALAMACGPGSASMMTACSAAMSLVFTEIKDTILAFAVASNLISGVIAVYYDSLVTLPLADKLYYVLKPVLVRSEEGKGVK
;
A
#
# COMPACT_ATOMS: atom_id res chain seq x y z
N GLU A 1 11.05 -15.64 13.93
CA GLU A 1 10.82 -15.26 12.52
C GLU A 1 9.52 -14.47 12.29
N GLY A 2 8.56 -14.48 13.23
CA GLY A 2 7.30 -13.75 13.09
C GLY A 2 7.31 -12.27 13.50
N LEU A 3 8.22 -11.81 14.37
CA LEU A 3 8.18 -10.43 14.88
C LEU A 3 8.47 -9.37 13.82
N GLY A 4 9.39 -9.65 12.88
CA GLY A 4 9.71 -8.73 11.78
C GLY A 4 8.57 -8.63 10.76
N THR A 5 7.98 -9.77 10.38
CA THR A 5 6.83 -9.81 9.47
C THR A 5 5.59 -9.18 10.10
N LEU A 6 5.35 -9.41 11.39
CA LEU A 6 4.25 -8.79 12.13
C LEU A 6 4.46 -7.27 12.29
N GLY A 7 5.69 -6.81 12.50
CA GLY A 7 6.03 -5.38 12.57
C GLY A 7 5.79 -4.65 11.24
N VAL A 8 6.23 -5.24 10.12
CA VAL A 8 5.95 -4.69 8.78
C VAL A 8 4.46 -4.69 8.48
N TYR A 9 3.73 -5.73 8.89
CA TYR A 9 2.28 -5.78 8.71
C TYR A 9 1.55 -4.67 9.49
N ILE A 10 1.94 -4.41 10.74
CA ILE A 10 1.32 -3.36 11.56
C ILE A 10 1.64 -1.97 11.00
N CYS A 11 2.92 -1.68 10.70
CA CYS A 11 3.31 -0.40 10.11
C CYS A 11 2.70 -0.19 8.73
N GLY A 12 2.58 -1.25 7.92
CA GLY A 12 1.96 -1.19 6.61
C GLY A 12 0.45 -1.06 6.73
N THR A 13 -0.23 -2.16 7.04
CA THR A 13 -1.69 -2.29 6.91
C THR A 13 -2.47 -1.51 7.97
N VAL A 14 -2.06 -1.58 9.23
CA VAL A 14 -2.85 -0.99 10.33
C VAL A 14 -2.62 0.52 10.40
N TYR A 15 -1.37 0.96 10.40
CA TYR A 15 -1.09 2.40 10.43
C TYR A 15 -1.44 3.06 9.08
N GLY A 16 -1.14 2.40 7.97
CA GLY A 16 -1.46 2.91 6.63
C GLY A 16 -2.96 3.08 6.38
N THR A 17 -3.83 2.21 6.94
CA THR A 17 -5.29 2.39 6.83
C THR A 17 -5.79 3.63 7.56
N ILE A 18 -5.28 3.90 8.76
CA ILE A 18 -5.63 5.10 9.53
C ILE A 18 -5.20 6.36 8.76
N TRP A 19 -3.98 6.36 8.23
CA TRP A 19 -3.46 7.46 7.43
C TRP A 19 -4.31 7.70 6.17
N TRP A 20 -4.62 6.63 5.43
CA TRP A 20 -5.42 6.73 4.20
C TRP A 20 -6.88 7.14 4.44
N ALA A 21 -7.47 6.75 5.58
CA ALA A 21 -8.80 7.25 5.96
C ALA A 21 -8.78 8.78 6.15
N PHE A 22 -7.77 9.29 6.84
CA PHE A 22 -7.62 10.73 7.07
C PHE A 22 -7.31 11.48 5.76
N VAL A 23 -6.41 10.95 4.95
CA VAL A 23 -6.04 11.51 3.65
C VAL A 23 -7.23 11.50 2.69
N GLY A 24 -8.00 10.41 2.59
CA GLY A 24 -9.20 10.34 1.76
C GLY A 24 -10.28 11.35 2.17
N SER A 25 -10.48 11.53 3.47
CA SER A 25 -11.43 12.53 4.01
C SER A 25 -11.00 13.97 3.71
N THR A 26 -9.72 14.28 3.96
CA THR A 26 -9.16 15.63 3.74
C THR A 26 -9.04 15.97 2.26
N LEU A 27 -8.55 15.05 1.42
CA LEU A 27 -8.48 15.22 -0.04
C LEU A 27 -9.87 15.30 -0.67
N GLY A 28 -10.83 14.49 -0.23
CA GLY A 28 -12.21 14.58 -0.70
C GLY A 28 -12.82 15.96 -0.40
N SER A 29 -12.55 16.51 0.78
CA SER A 29 -13.12 17.80 1.22
C SER A 29 -12.40 19.01 0.61
N VAL A 30 -11.07 18.98 0.49
CA VAL A 30 -10.25 20.12 0.03
C VAL A 30 -10.03 20.09 -1.48
N LEU A 31 -9.69 18.92 -2.03
CA LEU A 31 -9.37 18.73 -3.44
C LEU A 31 -10.58 18.37 -4.29
N GLY A 32 -11.74 18.12 -3.68
CA GLY A 32 -13.01 17.83 -4.36
C GLY A 32 -13.50 18.94 -5.31
N ARG A 33 -12.97 20.16 -5.18
CA ARG A 33 -13.24 21.28 -6.11
C ARG A 33 -12.26 21.37 -7.28
N VAL A 34 -11.11 20.71 -7.19
CA VAL A 34 -10.00 20.82 -8.15
C VAL A 34 -9.88 19.57 -9.02
N PHE A 35 -10.16 18.39 -8.46
CA PHE A 35 -10.04 17.12 -9.15
C PHE A 35 -11.38 16.42 -9.29
N HIS A 36 -11.55 15.73 -10.42
CA HIS A 36 -12.75 14.92 -10.67
C HIS A 36 -12.85 13.79 -9.63
N PRO A 37 -14.02 13.55 -9.02
CA PRO A 37 -14.16 12.59 -7.92
C PRO A 37 -13.81 11.15 -8.32
N LEU A 38 -14.01 10.76 -9.59
CA LEU A 38 -13.54 9.46 -10.09
C LEU A 38 -12.01 9.32 -10.12
N ALA A 39 -11.26 10.41 -10.35
CA ALA A 39 -9.81 10.36 -10.34
C ALA A 39 -9.28 10.17 -8.91
N LEU A 40 -9.91 10.84 -7.93
CA LEU A 40 -9.63 10.61 -6.51
C LEU A 40 -9.99 9.18 -6.07
N ALA A 41 -11.12 8.65 -6.53
CA ALA A 41 -11.51 7.27 -6.28
C ALA A 41 -10.45 6.27 -6.82
N MET A 42 -9.94 6.51 -8.03
CA MET A 42 -8.86 5.73 -8.63
C MET A 42 -7.55 5.84 -7.86
N ALA A 43 -7.27 7.00 -7.24
CA ALA A 43 -6.10 7.22 -6.40
C ALA A 43 -6.14 6.47 -5.07
N CYS A 44 -7.33 6.19 -4.51
CA CYS A 44 -7.49 5.27 -3.38
C CYS A 44 -7.23 3.79 -3.77
N GLY A 45 -7.19 3.48 -5.07
CA GLY A 45 -7.02 2.14 -5.63
C GLY A 45 -5.70 1.44 -5.28
N PRO A 46 -4.52 2.05 -5.56
CA PRO A 46 -3.24 1.43 -5.26
C PRO A 46 -3.01 1.30 -3.74
N GLY A 47 -2.99 0.07 -3.22
CA GLY A 47 -2.71 -0.22 -1.82
C GLY A 47 -3.19 -1.59 -1.38
N SER A 48 -3.23 -1.82 -0.06
CA SER A 48 -3.91 -2.99 0.49
C SER A 48 -5.43 -2.78 0.40
N ALA A 49 -6.20 -3.87 0.21
CA ALA A 49 -7.66 -3.81 0.15
C ALA A 49 -8.28 -3.05 1.33
N SER A 50 -7.67 -3.16 2.52
CA SER A 50 -8.07 -2.43 3.71
C SER A 50 -7.87 -0.91 3.56
N MET A 51 -6.75 -0.48 2.99
CA MET A 51 -6.43 0.95 2.78
C MET A 51 -7.35 1.56 1.74
N MET A 52 -7.58 0.84 0.65
CA MET A 52 -8.54 1.21 -0.38
C MET A 52 -9.92 1.42 0.22
N THR A 53 -10.41 0.45 1.01
CA THR A 53 -11.74 0.52 1.64
C THR A 53 -11.87 1.71 2.59
N ALA A 54 -10.84 1.97 3.41
CA ALA A 54 -10.85 3.10 4.33
C ALA A 54 -10.90 4.45 3.60
N CYS A 55 -10.10 4.61 2.54
CA CYS A 55 -10.06 5.82 1.71
C CYS A 55 -11.36 6.02 0.92
N SER A 56 -11.87 4.96 0.27
CA SER A 56 -13.09 5.03 -0.53
C SER A 56 -14.34 5.20 0.33
N ALA A 57 -14.36 4.66 1.55
CA ALA A 57 -15.43 4.89 2.52
C ALA A 57 -15.42 6.34 3.04
N ALA A 58 -14.25 6.92 3.31
CA ALA A 58 -14.15 8.33 3.66
C ALA A 58 -14.64 9.23 2.53
N MET A 59 -14.35 8.89 1.26
CA MET A 59 -14.81 9.65 0.10
C MET A 59 -16.30 9.47 -0.22
N SER A 60 -16.88 8.28 -0.01
CA SER A 60 -18.30 8.05 -0.26
C SER A 60 -19.22 8.84 0.68
N LEU A 61 -18.70 9.23 1.86
CA LEU A 61 -19.35 10.15 2.79
C LEU A 61 -19.36 11.61 2.27
N VAL A 62 -18.36 12.01 1.49
CA VAL A 62 -18.25 13.36 0.91
C VAL A 62 -19.05 13.47 -0.39
N PHE A 63 -19.01 12.45 -1.25
CA PHE A 63 -19.69 12.40 -2.55
C PHE A 63 -20.76 11.30 -2.57
N THR A 64 -21.90 11.58 -1.95
CA THR A 64 -22.98 10.59 -1.76
C THR A 64 -23.69 10.19 -3.05
N GLU A 65 -23.72 11.07 -4.05
CA GLU A 65 -24.45 10.85 -5.31
C GLU A 65 -23.78 9.81 -6.23
N ILE A 66 -22.45 9.66 -6.14
CA ILE A 66 -21.63 8.79 -7.00
C ILE A 66 -20.88 7.72 -6.21
N LYS A 67 -21.34 7.41 -4.99
CA LYS A 67 -20.70 6.46 -4.07
C LYS A 67 -20.42 5.09 -4.71
N ASP A 68 -21.35 4.57 -5.49
CA ASP A 68 -21.25 3.22 -6.07
C ASP A 68 -20.22 3.21 -7.20
N THR A 69 -20.16 4.29 -7.98
CA THR A 69 -19.14 4.48 -9.02
C THR A 69 -17.75 4.67 -8.41
N ILE A 70 -17.63 5.41 -7.31
CA ILE A 70 -16.37 5.59 -6.57
C ILE A 70 -15.84 4.23 -6.10
N LEU A 71 -16.68 3.43 -5.44
CA LEU A 71 -16.28 2.10 -4.95
C LEU A 71 -15.90 1.18 -6.11
N ALA A 72 -16.69 1.15 -7.18
CA ALA A 72 -16.39 0.33 -8.35
C ALA A 72 -15.04 0.71 -9.00
N PHE A 73 -14.76 2.01 -9.14
CA PHE A 73 -13.49 2.49 -9.71
C PHE A 73 -12.30 2.21 -8.78
N ALA A 74 -12.45 2.40 -7.47
CA ALA A 74 -11.40 2.09 -6.50
C ALA A 74 -11.05 0.60 -6.51
N VAL A 75 -12.06 -0.28 -6.52
CA VAL A 75 -11.88 -1.74 -6.58
C VAL A 75 -11.24 -2.17 -7.90
N ALA A 76 -11.70 -1.64 -9.03
CA ALA A 76 -11.10 -1.93 -10.34
C ALA A 76 -9.62 -1.55 -10.37
N SER A 77 -9.26 -0.37 -9.84
CA SER A 77 -7.89 0.13 -9.75
C SER A 77 -7.01 -0.74 -8.85
N ASN A 78 -7.52 -1.17 -7.70
CA ASN A 78 -6.81 -2.09 -6.81
C ASN A 78 -6.55 -3.45 -7.49
N LEU A 79 -7.52 -3.97 -8.25
CA LEU A 79 -7.35 -5.21 -8.99
C LEU A 79 -6.27 -5.08 -10.08
N ILE A 80 -6.32 -4.01 -10.88
CA ILE A 80 -5.32 -3.73 -11.92
C ILE A 80 -3.93 -3.59 -11.29
N SER A 81 -3.82 -2.84 -10.20
CA SER A 81 -2.57 -2.65 -9.46
C SER A 81 -2.03 -3.96 -8.90
N GLY A 82 -2.91 -4.82 -8.35
CA GLY A 82 -2.54 -6.13 -7.83
C GLY A 82 -2.00 -7.06 -8.93
N VAL A 83 -2.64 -7.08 -10.10
CA VAL A 83 -2.17 -7.86 -11.25
C VAL A 83 -0.81 -7.35 -11.72
N ILE A 84 -0.65 -6.03 -11.89
CA ILE A 84 0.64 -5.43 -12.28
C ILE A 84 1.72 -5.74 -11.25
N ALA A 85 1.41 -5.67 -9.95
CA ALA A 85 2.35 -5.95 -8.86
C ALA A 85 2.85 -7.39 -8.93
N VAL A 86 1.97 -8.37 -9.17
CA VAL A 86 2.38 -9.79 -9.33
C VAL A 86 3.35 -9.96 -10.50
N TYR A 87 3.06 -9.35 -11.66
CA TYR A 87 3.97 -9.39 -12.80
C TYR A 87 5.30 -8.69 -12.51
N TYR A 88 5.26 -7.52 -11.88
CA TYR A 88 6.43 -6.76 -11.48
C TYR A 88 7.30 -7.53 -10.48
N ASP A 89 6.69 -8.21 -9.50
CA ASP A 89 7.41 -8.98 -8.51
C ASP A 89 8.15 -10.16 -9.14
N SER A 90 7.52 -10.84 -10.10
CA SER A 90 8.13 -11.96 -10.80
C SER A 90 9.32 -11.56 -11.68
N LEU A 91 9.27 -10.39 -12.33
CA LEU A 91 10.27 -9.97 -13.31
C LEU A 91 11.35 -9.06 -12.72
N VAL A 92 11.00 -8.21 -11.76
CA VAL A 92 11.86 -7.13 -11.25
C VAL A 92 12.23 -7.35 -9.79
N THR A 93 11.26 -7.64 -8.92
CA THR A 93 11.56 -7.85 -7.49
C THR A 93 12.46 -9.06 -7.27
N LEU A 94 12.26 -10.16 -8.00
CA LEU A 94 13.09 -11.36 -7.86
C LEU A 94 14.59 -11.13 -8.17
N PRO A 95 14.99 -10.57 -9.34
CA PRO A 95 16.41 -10.30 -9.61
C PRO A 95 16.98 -9.19 -8.72
N LEU A 96 16.15 -8.22 -8.31
CA LEU A 96 16.57 -7.17 -7.38
C LEU A 96 16.85 -7.73 -5.99
N ALA A 97 16.02 -8.66 -5.51
CA ALA A 97 16.20 -9.34 -4.24
C ALA A 97 17.49 -10.17 -4.23
N ASP A 98 17.79 -10.88 -5.32
CA ASP A 98 19.06 -11.62 -5.45
C ASP A 98 20.27 -10.68 -5.42
N LYS A 99 20.23 -9.57 -6.18
CA LYS A 99 21.25 -8.52 -6.13
C LYS A 99 21.44 -7.94 -4.73
N LEU A 100 20.34 -7.60 -4.06
CA LEU A 100 20.37 -7.03 -2.72
C LEU A 100 20.94 -8.04 -1.71
N TYR A 101 20.58 -9.31 -1.86
CA TYR A 101 21.12 -10.39 -1.03
C TYR A 101 22.65 -10.49 -1.17
N TYR A 102 23.20 -10.44 -2.39
CA TYR A 102 24.66 -10.42 -2.58
C TYR A 102 25.35 -9.22 -1.94
N VAL A 103 24.71 -8.05 -1.95
CA VAL A 103 25.24 -6.83 -1.33
C VAL A 103 25.15 -6.87 0.20
N LEU A 104 24.06 -7.41 0.76
CA LEU A 104 23.84 -7.49 2.21
C LEU A 104 24.53 -8.69 2.85
N LYS A 105 24.79 -9.77 2.12
CA LYS A 105 25.48 -10.98 2.61
C LYS A 105 26.76 -10.67 3.40
N PRO A 106 27.70 -9.83 2.92
CA PRO A 106 28.89 -9.49 3.71
C PRO A 106 28.59 -8.74 5.01
N VAL A 107 27.50 -7.97 5.07
CA VAL A 107 27.08 -7.23 6.27
C VAL A 107 26.37 -8.15 7.27
N LEU A 108 25.56 -9.09 6.79
CA LEU A 108 24.86 -10.08 7.63
C LEU A 108 25.83 -11.11 8.22
N VAL A 109 26.76 -11.63 7.42
CA VAL A 109 27.79 -12.60 7.87
C VAL A 109 28.65 -11.99 8.98
N ARG A 110 29.03 -10.71 8.86
CA ARG A 110 29.78 -9.99 9.89
C ARG A 110 29.00 -9.84 11.21
N SER A 111 27.66 -9.88 11.16
CA SER A 111 26.83 -9.82 12.36
C SER A 111 26.69 -11.18 13.08
N GLU A 112 26.90 -12.30 12.38
CA GLU A 112 26.87 -13.64 12.97
C GLU A 112 28.22 -13.98 13.65
N GLU A 113 29.35 -13.55 13.08
CA GLU A 113 30.67 -13.66 13.74
C GLU A 113 30.76 -12.89 15.06
N GLY A 114 29.93 -11.85 15.26
CA GLY A 114 29.82 -11.11 16.51
C GLY A 114 28.97 -11.77 17.59
N LYS A 115 28.26 -12.87 17.29
CA LYS A 115 27.42 -13.62 18.24
C LYS A 115 27.95 -15.01 18.59
N GLY A 116 29.10 -15.40 18.06
CA GLY A 116 29.77 -16.68 18.31
C GLY A 116 30.78 -16.70 19.47
N VAL A 117 30.86 -15.65 20.29
CA VAL A 117 31.68 -15.66 21.51
C VAL A 117 30.87 -15.11 22.68
N LYS A 118 30.11 -15.99 23.32
CA LYS A 118 30.04 -16.21 24.77
C LYS A 118 29.00 -17.27 25.11
#